data_AF-A0AAV5EYU4-F1
#
_entry.id   AF-A0AAV5EYU4-F1
#
_cell.length_a   1.000
_cell.length_b   1.000
_cell.length_c   1.000
_cell.angle_alpha   90.00
_cell.angle_beta   90.00
_cell.angle_gamma   90.00
#
_symmetry.space_group_name_H-M   'P 1'
#
loop_
_entity.id
_entity.type
_entity.pdbx_description
1 polymer ?
#
loop_
_entity_poly.entity_id
_entity_poly.type
_entity_poly.pdbx_seq_one_letter_code
_entity_poly.pdbx_strand_id
1 'polypeptide(L)'
;MLEKDRISYFYDGTSASLLLPPVLVVAAASGLLRPHKAYPMELAQFHSADYVEFLHRITPGTQHLYASELMRYAARRLNNKTCDIAINWAGGLHHAKKCGASGFCYINDLVLGILELLKHHARILYIDIDVHHGDGVEEAFYFTDRVMTVSFHKYGDLFFPGTGDIKIIAKVVETYLPGAIVLQCGADSLARDRLGCFNLSIEGHAECVRFVKKFNIPLLVTGGGGYTKENVARCWAVETGVLLDTELPNEIPENEYIEYFAPDYTLKVSNLNMVPPDFYIPDIDEDELDPDERVDRK
;
A
#
# COMPACT_ATOMS: atom_id res chain seq x y z
N MET A 1 30.22 -6.47 -3.59
CA MET A 1 29.27 -5.76 -2.72
C MET A 1 27.98 -5.65 -3.51
N LEU A 2 26.84 -6.07 -2.96
CA LEU A 2 25.55 -5.74 -3.56
C LEU A 2 25.40 -4.21 -3.53
N GLU A 3 25.06 -3.61 -4.66
CA GLU A 3 24.82 -2.18 -4.76
C GLU A 3 23.56 -1.85 -3.94
N LYS A 4 23.59 -0.82 -3.10
CA LYS A 4 22.43 -0.43 -2.29
C LYS A 4 21.33 0.11 -3.21
N ASP A 5 20.07 -0.24 -2.92
CA ASP A 5 18.90 0.30 -3.62
C ASP A 5 18.86 1.83 -3.55
N ARG A 6 18.56 2.48 -4.68
CA ARG A 6 18.30 3.93 -4.70
C ARG A 6 16.85 4.18 -4.33
N ILE A 7 16.63 4.84 -3.19
CA ILE A 7 15.28 5.08 -2.64
C ILE A 7 14.86 6.53 -2.84
N SER A 8 13.63 6.76 -3.31
CA SER A 8 12.98 8.07 -3.35
C SER A 8 11.77 8.08 -2.42
N TYR A 9 11.71 9.07 -1.52
CA TYR A 9 10.63 9.21 -0.53
C TYR A 9 9.83 10.48 -0.82
N PHE A 10 8.50 10.37 -0.92
CA PHE A 10 7.63 11.48 -1.29
C PHE A 10 6.78 11.96 -0.12
N TYR A 11 6.82 13.27 0.16
CA TYR A 11 6.08 13.88 1.25
C TYR A 11 5.78 15.36 0.99
N ASP A 12 4.58 15.78 1.40
CA ASP A 12 4.20 17.19 1.49
C ASP A 12 3.71 17.48 2.91
N GLY A 13 4.37 18.41 3.61
CA GLY A 13 4.05 18.80 4.99
C GLY A 13 2.69 19.47 5.17
N THR A 14 1.94 19.69 4.08
CA THR A 14 0.54 20.15 4.13
C THR A 14 -0.45 19.00 4.25
N SER A 15 -0.07 17.74 4.08
CA SER A 15 -0.93 16.57 4.24
C SER A 15 -1.14 16.26 5.74
N ALA A 16 -2.36 16.48 6.25
CA ALA A 16 -2.68 16.58 7.67
C ALA A 16 -2.88 15.22 8.38
N SER A 17 -2.59 14.11 7.72
CA SER A 17 -3.05 12.77 8.15
C SER A 17 -2.01 11.97 8.93
N LEU A 18 -0.78 12.45 9.10
CA LEU A 18 0.30 11.62 9.61
C LEU A 18 0.99 12.24 10.83
N LEU A 19 0.77 11.62 12.00
CA LEU A 19 1.61 11.75 13.19
C LEU A 19 3.00 11.15 12.88
N LEU A 20 3.73 11.75 11.94
CA LEU A 20 5.09 11.31 11.59
C LEU A 20 6.08 12.23 12.28
N PRO A 21 6.36 11.94 13.56
CA PRO A 21 7.75 11.66 13.88
C PRO A 21 7.86 10.59 14.98
N PRO A 22 8.84 9.68 14.87
CA PRO A 22 10.22 9.95 14.47
C PRO A 22 10.78 8.92 13.48
N VAL A 23 10.59 9.16 12.17
CA VAL A 23 11.46 8.62 11.10
C VAL A 23 11.73 9.64 10.00
N LEU A 24 11.19 10.86 10.08
CA LEU A 24 11.67 11.96 9.20
C LEU A 24 13.17 12.27 9.42
N VAL A 25 13.73 11.88 10.56
CA VAL A 25 15.16 12.05 10.88
C VAL A 25 16.01 10.85 10.45
N VAL A 26 15.42 9.66 10.22
CA VAL A 26 16.18 8.47 9.79
C VAL A 26 16.07 8.22 8.27
N ALA A 27 15.03 8.73 7.60
CA ALA A 27 14.86 8.61 6.15
C ALA A 27 15.54 9.73 5.32
N ALA A 28 16.12 10.75 5.97
CA ALA A 28 16.72 11.90 5.28
C ALA A 28 18.19 11.71 4.84
N ALA A 29 18.68 10.47 4.75
CA ALA A 29 19.89 10.21 3.98
C ALA A 29 19.54 10.24 2.46
N SER A 30 19.50 11.47 1.91
CA SER A 30 19.64 11.83 0.47
C SER A 30 18.42 11.89 -0.50
N GLY A 31 17.18 11.55 -0.12
CA GLY A 31 16.12 11.27 -1.14
C GLY A 31 14.72 11.90 -0.99
N LEU A 32 14.52 12.89 -0.11
CA LEU A 32 13.19 13.48 0.12
C LEU A 32 12.74 14.36 -1.04
N LEU A 33 11.57 14.08 -1.61
CA LEU A 33 11.00 14.80 -2.75
C LEU A 33 9.61 15.34 -2.44
N ARG A 34 9.37 16.59 -2.81
CA ARG A 34 8.04 17.21 -2.75
C ARG A 34 7.30 17.03 -4.08
N PRO A 35 6.08 16.48 -4.10
CA PRO A 35 5.26 16.36 -5.31
C PRO A 35 4.70 17.71 -5.77
N HIS A 36 4.16 17.74 -6.99
CA HIS A 36 3.29 18.82 -7.49
C HIS A 36 1.81 18.43 -7.35
N LYS A 37 0.90 19.40 -7.53
CA LYS A 37 -0.55 19.17 -7.47
C LYS A 37 -1.08 18.56 -8.77
N ALA A 38 -2.00 17.60 -8.66
CA ALA A 38 -2.69 16.95 -9.78
C ALA A 38 -3.51 17.93 -10.62
N TYR A 39 -3.35 17.88 -11.94
CA TYR A 39 -4.26 18.55 -12.86
C TYR A 39 -5.47 17.65 -13.19
N PRO A 40 -6.66 18.21 -13.49
CA PRO A 40 -7.83 17.41 -13.85
C PRO A 40 -7.61 16.39 -14.98
N MET A 41 -6.81 16.74 -16.00
CA MET A 41 -6.46 15.85 -17.11
C MET A 41 -5.70 14.59 -16.66
N GLU A 42 -4.97 14.68 -15.56
CA GLU A 42 -4.18 13.59 -14.99
C GLU A 42 -5.06 12.59 -14.23
N LEU A 43 -6.03 13.10 -13.48
CA LEU A 43 -7.03 12.28 -12.80
C LEU A 43 -7.96 11.58 -13.79
N ALA A 44 -8.26 12.25 -14.90
CA ALA A 44 -9.12 11.75 -15.97
C ALA A 44 -8.50 10.57 -16.78
N GLN A 45 -7.26 10.16 -16.47
CA GLN A 45 -6.68 8.95 -17.05
C GLN A 45 -7.39 7.67 -16.58
N PHE A 46 -8.02 7.73 -15.41
CA PHE A 46 -8.85 6.64 -14.89
C PHE A 46 -10.27 7.10 -14.56
N HIS A 47 -10.41 8.18 -13.79
CA HIS A 47 -11.69 8.70 -13.34
C HIS A 47 -12.48 9.32 -14.49
N SER A 48 -13.81 9.24 -14.44
CA SER A 48 -14.64 9.94 -15.43
C SER A 48 -14.48 11.46 -15.33
N ALA A 49 -14.57 12.17 -16.46
CA ALA A 49 -14.43 13.62 -16.49
C ALA A 49 -15.43 14.33 -15.56
N ASP A 50 -16.68 13.87 -15.57
CA ASP A 50 -17.74 14.39 -14.70
C ASP A 50 -17.44 14.16 -13.21
N TYR A 51 -16.81 13.03 -12.86
CA TYR A 51 -16.40 12.75 -11.48
C TYR A 51 -15.21 13.63 -11.06
N VAL A 52 -14.23 13.85 -11.93
CA VAL A 52 -13.11 14.77 -11.68
C VAL A 52 -13.61 16.21 -11.52
N GLU A 53 -14.54 16.65 -12.36
CA GLU A 53 -15.15 17.97 -12.26
C GLU A 53 -15.95 18.13 -10.96
N PHE A 54 -16.71 17.10 -10.57
CA PHE A 54 -17.40 17.06 -9.29
C PHE A 54 -16.44 17.21 -8.11
N LEU A 55 -15.34 16.45 -8.08
CA LEU A 55 -14.32 16.55 -7.03
C LEU A 55 -13.66 17.95 -6.98
N HIS A 56 -13.44 18.59 -8.14
CA HIS A 56 -12.83 19.91 -8.21
C HIS A 56 -13.73 21.04 -7.67
N ARG A 57 -15.06 20.84 -7.68
CA ARG A 57 -16.04 21.80 -7.16
C ARG A 57 -16.19 21.74 -5.62
N ILE A 58 -15.51 20.81 -4.94
CA ILE A 58 -15.52 20.65 -3.48
C ILE A 58 -14.30 21.38 -2.86
N THR A 59 -14.49 22.12 -1.77
CA THR A 59 -13.48 22.92 -1.03
C THR A 59 -13.26 22.36 0.39
N PRO A 60 -12.47 23.03 1.27
CA PRO A 60 -11.13 22.69 1.78
C PRO A 60 -10.78 21.20 2.06
N GLY A 61 -11.74 20.29 1.99
CA GLY A 61 -11.60 18.84 2.14
C GLY A 61 -11.05 18.10 0.92
N THR A 62 -10.59 18.78 -0.14
CA THR A 62 -9.93 18.18 -1.32
C THR A 62 -8.42 17.95 -1.15
N GLN A 63 -7.93 18.03 0.09
CA GLN A 63 -6.54 17.76 0.45
C GLN A 63 -6.09 16.32 0.14
N HIS A 64 -7.01 15.38 -0.10
CA HIS A 64 -6.69 14.02 -0.55
C HIS A 64 -6.28 13.95 -2.03
N LEU A 65 -6.50 15.01 -2.84
CA LEU A 65 -6.11 15.05 -4.26
C LEU A 65 -4.58 14.98 -4.48
N TYR A 66 -3.76 15.18 -3.44
CA TYR A 66 -2.30 15.15 -3.53
C TYR A 66 -1.72 13.73 -3.59
N ALA A 67 -2.38 12.74 -3.00
CA ALA A 67 -1.93 11.35 -2.97
C ALA A 67 -1.76 10.75 -4.38
N SER A 68 -2.62 11.17 -5.31
CA SER A 68 -2.64 10.70 -6.70
C SER A 68 -1.40 11.07 -7.52
N GLU A 69 -0.96 12.33 -7.50
CA GLU A 69 0.28 12.73 -8.18
C GLU A 69 1.53 12.29 -7.45
N LEU A 70 1.48 12.21 -6.11
CA LEU A 70 2.55 11.58 -5.34
C LEU A 70 2.84 10.18 -5.92
N MET A 71 1.79 9.42 -6.23
CA MET A 71 1.90 8.09 -6.82
C MET A 71 2.41 8.10 -8.26
N ARG A 72 1.89 8.98 -9.12
CA ARG A 72 2.34 9.07 -10.52
C ARG A 72 3.77 9.58 -10.64
N TYR A 73 4.18 10.53 -9.81
CA TYR A 73 5.54 11.04 -9.79
C TYR A 73 6.52 9.97 -9.31
N ALA A 74 6.17 9.21 -8.26
CA ALA A 74 6.88 8.00 -7.85
C ALA A 74 7.02 6.99 -9.00
N ALA A 75 5.93 6.67 -9.70
CA ALA A 75 5.95 5.77 -10.86
C ALA A 75 6.85 6.29 -12.01
N ARG A 76 6.83 7.59 -12.32
CA ARG A 76 7.72 8.21 -13.32
C ARG A 76 9.19 8.07 -12.93
N ARG A 77 9.53 8.14 -11.64
CA ARG A 77 10.92 7.97 -11.17
C ARG A 77 11.43 6.55 -11.39
N LEU A 78 10.58 5.55 -11.17
CA LEU A 78 10.84 4.14 -11.49
C LEU A 78 11.00 3.94 -13.01
N ASN A 79 10.04 4.42 -13.81
CA ASN A 79 10.10 4.34 -15.29
C ASN A 79 11.38 4.96 -15.87
N ASN A 80 11.80 6.11 -15.32
CA ASN A 80 13.01 6.81 -15.74
C ASN A 80 14.30 6.24 -15.12
N LYS A 81 14.22 5.15 -14.35
CA LYS A 81 15.35 4.47 -13.69
C LYS A 81 16.16 5.39 -12.77
N THR A 82 15.49 6.38 -12.20
CA THR A 82 16.12 7.36 -11.30
C THR A 82 16.07 6.92 -9.83
N CYS A 83 15.24 5.94 -9.52
CA CYS A 83 15.24 5.19 -8.26
C CYS A 83 14.89 3.73 -8.54
N ASP A 84 15.26 2.86 -7.62
CA ASP A 84 14.92 1.44 -7.63
C ASP A 84 13.67 1.18 -6.75
N ILE A 85 13.49 2.01 -5.71
CA ILE A 85 12.34 1.98 -4.79
C ILE A 85 11.75 3.40 -4.65
N ALA A 86 10.43 3.51 -4.70
CA ALA A 86 9.69 4.74 -4.45
C ALA A 86 8.67 4.56 -3.31
N ILE A 87 8.63 5.49 -2.34
CA ILE A 87 7.79 5.40 -1.13
C ILE A 87 6.80 6.57 -1.07
N ASN A 88 5.50 6.27 -0.97
CA ASN A 88 4.42 7.25 -0.79
C ASN A 88 3.38 6.80 0.24
N TRP A 89 3.63 7.07 1.52
CA TRP A 89 2.73 6.73 2.62
C TRP A 89 1.38 7.48 2.61
N ALA A 90 1.27 8.59 1.87
CA ALA A 90 0.00 9.31 1.75
C ALA A 90 -0.96 8.69 0.72
N GLY A 91 -0.47 7.74 -0.11
CA GLY A 91 -1.26 7.00 -1.08
C GLY A 91 -1.79 5.68 -0.55
N GLY A 92 -2.24 4.80 -1.46
CA GLY A 92 -2.77 3.47 -1.12
C GLY A 92 -4.29 3.41 -1.01
N LEU A 93 -5.01 4.37 -1.62
CA LEU A 93 -6.46 4.52 -1.53
C LEU A 93 -7.18 3.53 -2.47
N HIS A 94 -7.13 2.25 -2.12
CA HIS A 94 -7.46 1.13 -3.01
C HIS A 94 -8.96 0.92 -3.29
N HIS A 95 -9.88 1.54 -2.53
CA HIS A 95 -11.33 1.32 -2.68
C HIS A 95 -11.99 2.24 -3.72
N ALA A 96 -11.33 3.34 -4.11
CA ALA A 96 -11.93 4.31 -5.01
C ALA A 96 -12.24 3.66 -6.37
N LYS A 97 -13.46 3.92 -6.86
CA LYS A 97 -13.98 3.35 -8.11
C LYS A 97 -13.84 4.35 -9.25
N LYS A 98 -14.02 3.88 -10.49
CA LYS A 98 -13.93 4.71 -11.70
C LYS A 98 -14.86 5.93 -11.69
N CYS A 99 -16.04 5.77 -11.08
CA CYS A 99 -17.11 6.79 -11.06
C CYS A 99 -17.65 7.03 -9.64
N GLY A 100 -16.88 6.75 -8.58
CA GLY A 100 -17.39 6.89 -7.22
C GLY A 100 -16.35 6.71 -6.12
N ALA A 101 -16.60 7.37 -4.99
CA ALA A 101 -15.84 7.17 -3.77
C ALA A 101 -16.37 5.95 -3.00
N SER A 102 -15.47 5.23 -2.32
CA SER A 102 -15.81 4.07 -1.49
C SER A 102 -14.78 3.93 -0.38
N GLY A 103 -15.16 3.45 0.81
CA GLY A 103 -14.22 3.15 1.90
C GLY A 103 -13.22 4.28 2.23
N PHE A 104 -13.70 5.52 2.33
CA PHE A 104 -12.88 6.74 2.52
C PHE A 104 -11.90 7.08 1.37
N CYS A 105 -11.90 6.29 0.29
CA CYS A 105 -11.10 6.50 -0.90
C CYS A 105 -11.92 7.25 -1.97
N TYR A 106 -11.46 8.44 -2.35
CA TYR A 106 -12.10 9.27 -3.37
C TYR A 106 -11.39 9.17 -4.73
N ILE A 107 -10.08 8.99 -4.71
CA ILE A 107 -9.26 8.82 -5.91
C ILE A 107 -8.43 7.58 -5.75
N ASN A 108 -8.46 6.71 -6.76
CA ASN A 108 -7.62 5.53 -6.81
C ASN A 108 -6.24 5.91 -7.36
N ASP A 109 -5.35 6.35 -6.47
CA ASP A 109 -3.98 6.74 -6.80
C ASP A 109 -3.14 5.55 -7.31
N LEU A 110 -3.42 4.35 -6.79
CA LEU A 110 -2.77 3.11 -7.20
C LEU A 110 -3.03 2.78 -8.67
N VAL A 111 -4.29 2.86 -9.12
CA VAL A 111 -4.63 2.64 -10.53
C VAL A 111 -3.92 3.65 -11.44
N LEU A 112 -3.89 4.93 -11.06
CA LEU A 112 -3.18 5.97 -11.80
C LEU A 112 -1.66 5.73 -11.85
N GLY A 113 -1.06 5.28 -10.74
CA GLY A 113 0.34 4.88 -10.67
C GLY A 113 0.66 3.68 -11.58
N ILE A 114 -0.18 2.64 -11.54
CA ILE A 114 -0.04 1.44 -12.38
C ILE A 114 -0.16 1.78 -13.86
N LEU A 115 -1.13 2.63 -14.26
CA LEU A 115 -1.26 3.11 -15.64
C LEU A 115 -0.01 3.85 -16.12
N GLU A 116 0.66 4.60 -15.24
CA GLU A 116 1.94 5.24 -15.56
C GLU A 116 3.05 4.22 -15.74
N LEU A 117 3.16 3.21 -14.86
CA LEU A 117 4.15 2.13 -14.99
C LEU A 117 3.94 1.30 -16.27
N LEU A 118 2.69 1.03 -16.65
CA LEU A 118 2.32 0.28 -17.87
C LEU A 118 2.80 0.94 -19.17
N LYS A 119 3.24 2.21 -19.14
CA LYS A 119 3.88 2.85 -20.30
C LYS A 119 5.25 2.25 -20.64
N HIS A 120 5.95 1.68 -19.65
CA HIS A 120 7.30 1.14 -19.80
C HIS A 120 7.41 -0.34 -19.43
N HIS A 121 6.49 -0.86 -18.64
CA HIS A 121 6.49 -2.24 -18.17
C HIS A 121 5.34 -3.04 -18.79
N ALA A 122 5.66 -4.19 -19.37
CA ALA A 122 4.66 -5.06 -20.02
C ALA A 122 3.66 -5.64 -19.01
N ARG A 123 4.15 -6.02 -17.81
CA ARG A 123 3.40 -6.65 -16.73
C ARG A 123 3.70 -5.98 -15.39
N ILE A 124 2.66 -5.72 -14.59
CA ILE A 124 2.74 -5.13 -13.24
C ILE A 124 2.11 -6.08 -12.23
N LEU A 125 2.79 -6.35 -11.12
CA LEU A 125 2.19 -7.07 -9.99
C LEU A 125 1.78 -6.08 -8.91
N TYR A 126 0.50 -6.11 -8.53
CA TYR A 126 -0.04 -5.37 -7.40
C TYR A 126 -0.24 -6.31 -6.22
N ILE A 127 0.35 -5.98 -5.06
CA ILE A 127 0.24 -6.72 -3.81
C ILE A 127 -0.38 -5.82 -2.76
N ASP A 128 -1.39 -6.32 -2.05
CA ASP A 128 -2.17 -5.59 -1.07
C ASP A 128 -2.23 -6.37 0.25
N ILE A 129 -1.74 -5.76 1.33
CA ILE A 129 -1.74 -6.35 2.69
C ILE A 129 -2.59 -5.54 3.68
N ASP A 130 -3.45 -4.66 3.16
CA ASP A 130 -4.54 -4.05 3.93
C ASP A 130 -5.51 -5.13 4.42
N VAL A 131 -6.15 -4.91 5.57
CA VAL A 131 -7.12 -5.89 6.08
C VAL A 131 -8.37 -5.99 5.19
N HIS A 132 -8.65 -4.95 4.41
CA HIS A 132 -9.75 -4.91 3.45
C HIS A 132 -9.28 -5.32 2.06
N HIS A 133 -10.16 -5.95 1.28
CA HIS A 133 -9.84 -6.29 -0.10
C HIS A 133 -9.63 -5.03 -0.95
N GLY A 134 -8.52 -4.99 -1.71
CA GLY A 134 -8.18 -3.97 -2.72
C GLY A 134 -9.08 -3.93 -3.96
N ASP A 135 -10.39 -3.87 -3.74
CA ASP A 135 -11.43 -4.07 -4.73
C ASP A 135 -11.44 -3.04 -5.86
N GLY A 136 -11.10 -1.78 -5.61
CA GLY A 136 -11.04 -0.74 -6.64
C GLY A 136 -9.88 -0.96 -7.62
N VAL A 137 -8.75 -1.48 -7.14
CA VAL A 137 -7.59 -1.82 -7.99
C VAL A 137 -7.87 -3.11 -8.77
N GLU A 138 -8.43 -4.14 -8.12
CA GLU A 138 -8.84 -5.38 -8.80
C GLU A 138 -9.87 -5.09 -9.91
N GLU A 139 -10.92 -4.33 -9.62
CA GLU A 139 -11.96 -3.98 -10.60
C GLU A 139 -11.37 -3.21 -11.81
N ALA A 140 -10.43 -2.30 -11.58
CA ALA A 140 -9.83 -1.49 -12.65
C ALA A 140 -9.02 -2.33 -13.66
N PHE A 141 -8.47 -3.47 -13.23
CA PHE A 141 -7.61 -4.31 -14.05
C PHE A 141 -8.16 -5.73 -14.28
N TYR A 142 -9.41 -5.97 -13.90
CA TYR A 142 -10.02 -7.31 -13.93
C TYR A 142 -9.99 -7.99 -15.32
N PHE A 143 -10.04 -7.20 -16.39
CA PHE A 143 -10.07 -7.70 -17.77
C PHE A 143 -8.74 -7.54 -18.52
N THR A 144 -7.60 -7.47 -17.82
CA THR A 144 -6.27 -7.44 -18.44
C THR A 144 -5.31 -8.44 -17.80
N ASP A 145 -4.47 -9.05 -18.63
CA ASP A 145 -3.33 -9.87 -18.22
C ASP A 145 -2.09 -9.04 -17.91
N ARG A 146 -2.10 -7.72 -18.16
CA ARG A 146 -0.96 -6.83 -17.94
C ARG A 146 -0.80 -6.35 -16.51
N VAL A 147 -1.80 -6.58 -15.66
CA VAL A 147 -1.72 -6.31 -14.22
C VAL A 147 -2.29 -7.49 -13.46
N MET A 148 -1.50 -8.08 -12.58
CA MET A 148 -1.98 -9.12 -11.66
C MET A 148 -2.21 -8.49 -10.28
N THR A 149 -3.42 -8.65 -9.72
CA THR A 149 -3.76 -8.20 -8.37
C THR A 149 -3.75 -9.36 -7.38
N VAL A 150 -3.03 -9.20 -6.27
CA VAL A 150 -2.99 -10.14 -5.16
C VAL A 150 -3.26 -9.38 -3.86
N SER A 151 -4.28 -9.78 -3.12
CA SER A 151 -4.69 -9.11 -1.88
C SER A 151 -4.88 -10.13 -0.77
N PHE A 152 -4.37 -9.83 0.43
CA PHE A 152 -4.52 -10.63 1.64
C PHE A 152 -5.37 -9.85 2.64
N HIS A 153 -6.64 -10.24 2.78
CA HIS A 153 -7.61 -9.49 3.55
C HIS A 153 -8.51 -10.44 4.34
N LYS A 154 -9.29 -9.91 5.29
CA LYS A 154 -10.34 -10.69 5.93
C LYS A 154 -11.47 -10.94 4.92
N TYR A 155 -11.88 -12.19 4.82
CA TYR A 155 -13.04 -12.62 4.04
C TYR A 155 -14.13 -13.21 4.96
N GLY A 156 -15.41 -13.05 4.63
CA GLY A 156 -16.56 -13.53 5.44
C GLY A 156 -17.09 -12.58 6.52
N ASP A 157 -18.16 -12.98 7.22
CA ASP A 157 -18.87 -12.21 8.28
C ASP A 157 -19.35 -10.80 7.88
N LEU A 158 -19.78 -10.60 6.63
CA LEU A 158 -20.16 -9.28 6.09
C LEU A 158 -19.02 -8.24 6.16
N PHE A 159 -17.76 -8.69 6.22
CA PHE A 159 -16.61 -7.79 6.24
C PHE A 159 -16.47 -7.06 4.90
N PHE A 160 -16.27 -5.75 4.98
CA PHE A 160 -16.15 -4.89 3.80
C PHE A 160 -14.87 -5.22 3.01
N PRO A 161 -14.88 -5.23 1.66
CA PRO A 161 -15.98 -4.93 0.74
C PRO A 161 -16.82 -6.14 0.32
N GLY A 162 -16.52 -7.35 0.82
CA GLY A 162 -17.26 -8.57 0.50
C GLY A 162 -16.83 -9.31 -0.77
N THR A 163 -15.62 -9.06 -1.28
CA THR A 163 -15.01 -9.70 -2.48
C THR A 163 -13.58 -10.18 -2.17
N GLY A 164 -12.95 -10.97 -3.06
CA GLY A 164 -11.51 -11.34 -3.00
C GLY A 164 -11.18 -12.77 -2.50
N ASP A 165 -11.16 -13.77 -3.38
CA ASP A 165 -10.78 -15.16 -3.04
C ASP A 165 -9.25 -15.41 -3.15
N ILE A 166 -8.75 -16.53 -2.61
CA ILE A 166 -7.36 -16.80 -2.17
C ILE A 166 -6.29 -16.77 -3.29
N LYS A 167 -5.08 -16.21 -3.01
CA LYS A 167 -3.87 -16.19 -3.87
C LYS A 167 -2.54 -16.22 -3.06
N ILE A 168 -1.43 -16.73 -3.63
CA ILE A 168 -0.07 -16.82 -2.99
C ILE A 168 1.02 -16.05 -3.79
N ILE A 169 1.86 -15.23 -3.13
CA ILE A 169 2.85 -14.34 -3.80
C ILE A 169 4.01 -15.06 -4.50
N ALA A 170 4.64 -16.06 -3.89
CA ALA A 170 5.86 -16.67 -4.44
C ALA A 170 5.61 -17.28 -5.84
N LYS A 171 4.53 -18.07 -5.95
CA LYS A 171 4.11 -18.69 -7.21
C LYS A 171 3.69 -17.67 -8.25
N VAL A 172 3.03 -16.59 -7.80
CA VAL A 172 2.65 -15.46 -8.65
C VAL A 172 3.88 -14.81 -9.28
N VAL A 173 4.92 -14.47 -8.52
CA VAL A 173 6.12 -13.84 -9.10
C VAL A 173 6.83 -14.77 -10.08
N GLU A 174 6.95 -16.06 -9.74
CA GLU A 174 7.58 -17.09 -10.60
C GLU A 174 6.85 -17.23 -11.94
N THR A 175 5.52 -17.24 -11.91
CA THR A 175 4.69 -17.53 -13.09
C THR A 175 4.42 -16.27 -13.92
N TYR A 176 4.12 -15.16 -13.25
CA TYR A 176 3.70 -13.92 -13.88
C TYR A 176 4.87 -13.06 -14.38
N LEU A 177 6.06 -13.20 -13.77
CA LEU A 177 7.28 -12.49 -14.15
C LEU A 177 7.05 -10.97 -14.33
N PRO A 178 6.64 -10.24 -13.27
CA PRO A 178 6.31 -8.83 -13.37
C PRO A 178 7.55 -7.96 -13.63
N GLY A 179 7.35 -6.85 -14.35
CA GLY A 179 8.40 -5.86 -14.60
C GLY A 179 8.51 -4.78 -13.52
N ALA A 180 7.50 -4.63 -12.67
CA ALA A 180 7.47 -3.78 -11.48
C ALA A 180 6.43 -4.32 -10.48
N ILE A 181 6.61 -4.01 -9.19
CA ILE A 181 5.69 -4.35 -8.10
C ILE A 181 5.15 -3.06 -7.46
N VAL A 182 3.84 -3.02 -7.19
CA VAL A 182 3.21 -2.02 -6.32
C VAL A 182 2.76 -2.74 -5.05
N LEU A 183 3.26 -2.33 -3.89
CA LEU A 183 2.95 -2.90 -2.58
C LEU A 183 2.19 -1.87 -1.71
N GLN A 184 0.92 -2.13 -1.44
CA GLN A 184 0.09 -1.35 -0.54
C GLN A 184 0.25 -1.90 0.88
N CYS A 185 0.67 -1.06 1.83
CA CYS A 185 0.99 -1.42 3.21
C CYS A 185 -0.03 -0.83 4.21
N GLY A 186 -1.31 -1.11 4.02
CA GLY A 186 -2.37 -0.79 4.97
C GLY A 186 -2.03 -1.31 6.36
N ALA A 187 -2.01 -0.41 7.35
CA ALA A 187 -1.63 -0.68 8.73
C ALA A 187 -2.82 -1.03 9.62
N ASP A 188 -4.04 -1.11 9.09
CA ASP A 188 -5.23 -1.59 9.81
C ASP A 188 -5.28 -3.12 9.94
N SER A 189 -4.40 -3.85 9.27
CA SER A 189 -4.15 -5.28 9.53
C SER A 189 -3.33 -5.54 10.80
N LEU A 190 -2.83 -4.48 11.46
CA LEU A 190 -2.14 -4.60 12.74
C LEU A 190 -3.08 -4.95 13.90
N ALA A 191 -2.51 -5.61 14.90
CA ALA A 191 -3.18 -5.82 16.19
C ALA A 191 -3.60 -4.48 16.82
N ARG A 192 -4.79 -4.48 17.44
CA ARG A 192 -5.37 -3.32 18.14
C ARG A 192 -5.67 -2.13 17.22
N ASP A 193 -5.82 -2.36 15.92
CA ASP A 193 -6.42 -1.35 15.07
C ASP A 193 -7.87 -1.05 15.53
N ARG A 194 -8.35 0.18 15.30
CA ARG A 194 -9.70 0.58 15.74
C ARG A 194 -10.81 0.01 14.87
N LEU A 195 -10.52 -0.29 13.60
CA LEU A 195 -11.48 -0.82 12.64
C LEU A 195 -11.12 -2.23 12.17
N GLY A 196 -9.83 -2.51 12.02
CA GLY A 196 -9.34 -3.85 11.69
C GLY A 196 -9.46 -4.83 12.85
N CYS A 197 -9.51 -6.12 12.52
CA CYS A 197 -9.66 -7.21 13.48
C CYS A 197 -8.58 -8.29 13.37
N PHE A 198 -7.49 -8.00 12.64
CA PHE A 198 -6.31 -8.85 12.61
C PHE A 198 -5.47 -8.69 13.88
N ASN A 199 -4.51 -9.58 14.05
CA ASN A 199 -3.58 -9.60 15.18
C ASN A 199 -2.11 -9.61 14.72
N LEU A 200 -1.81 -8.94 13.60
CA LEU A 200 -0.43 -8.85 13.11
C LEU A 200 0.40 -7.94 14.01
N SER A 201 1.62 -8.38 14.29
CA SER A 201 2.64 -7.50 14.87
C SER A 201 3.25 -6.61 13.79
N ILE A 202 3.83 -5.47 14.19
CA ILE A 202 4.56 -4.60 13.26
C ILE A 202 5.69 -5.35 12.55
N GLU A 203 6.40 -6.24 13.24
CA GLU A 203 7.45 -7.05 12.61
C GLU A 203 6.87 -8.05 11.60
N GLY A 204 5.75 -8.69 11.94
CA GLY A 204 5.07 -9.61 11.03
C GLY A 204 4.56 -8.93 9.76
N HIS A 205 4.08 -7.69 9.89
CA HIS A 205 3.70 -6.85 8.74
C HIS A 205 4.93 -6.45 7.91
N ALA A 206 6.01 -6.03 8.57
CA ALA A 206 7.28 -5.69 7.91
C ALA A 206 7.98 -6.89 7.23
N GLU A 207 7.74 -8.12 7.66
CA GLU A 207 8.19 -9.33 6.96
C GLU A 207 7.61 -9.43 5.55
N CYS A 208 6.38 -8.94 5.30
CA CYS A 208 5.80 -8.87 3.97
C CYS A 208 6.63 -7.96 3.06
N VAL A 209 6.99 -6.77 3.55
CA VAL A 209 7.87 -5.82 2.83
C VAL A 209 9.24 -6.45 2.57
N ARG A 210 9.83 -7.09 3.59
CA ARG A 210 11.14 -7.76 3.48
C ARG A 210 11.11 -8.90 2.48
N PHE A 211 10.02 -9.65 2.41
CA PHE A 211 9.82 -10.74 1.46
C PHE A 211 9.70 -10.21 0.03
N VAL A 212 8.85 -9.20 -0.21
CA VAL A 212 8.66 -8.62 -1.55
C VAL A 212 9.93 -7.94 -2.05
N LYS A 213 10.66 -7.22 -1.19
CA LYS A 213 11.91 -6.57 -1.54
C LYS A 213 12.96 -7.55 -2.11
N LYS A 214 13.03 -8.78 -1.60
CA LYS A 214 14.01 -9.80 -2.03
C LYS A 214 13.91 -10.19 -3.51
N PHE A 215 12.78 -9.92 -4.17
CA PHE A 215 12.64 -10.21 -5.59
C PHE A 215 13.50 -9.29 -6.49
N ASN A 216 13.99 -8.15 -5.97
CA ASN A 216 14.81 -7.17 -6.71
C ASN A 216 14.14 -6.69 -8.02
N ILE A 217 12.82 -6.47 -7.95
CA ILE A 217 11.98 -5.92 -9.01
C ILE A 217 11.65 -4.48 -8.61
N PRO A 218 11.63 -3.50 -9.54
CA PRO A 218 11.28 -2.11 -9.23
C PRO A 218 10.02 -2.01 -8.37
N LEU A 219 10.13 -1.38 -7.20
CA LEU A 219 9.13 -1.46 -6.13
C LEU A 219 8.55 -0.08 -5.78
N LEU A 220 7.24 0.04 -5.85
CA LEU A 220 6.47 1.20 -5.38
C LEU A 220 5.72 0.84 -4.10
N VAL A 221 6.08 1.45 -2.97
CA VAL A 221 5.48 1.16 -1.66
C VAL A 221 4.56 2.31 -1.24
N THR A 222 3.37 1.96 -0.75
CA THR A 222 2.32 2.93 -0.43
C THR A 222 1.74 2.69 0.95
N GLY A 223 1.08 3.70 1.53
CA GLY A 223 0.30 3.52 2.75
C GLY A 223 -1.00 2.75 2.51
N GLY A 224 -2.03 3.09 3.26
CA GLY A 224 -3.34 2.43 3.21
C GLY A 224 -4.20 2.80 4.42
N GLY A 225 -5.09 1.90 4.82
CA GLY A 225 -5.84 2.00 6.07
C GLY A 225 -4.93 2.01 7.31
N GLY A 226 -5.49 2.35 8.47
CA GLY A 226 -4.76 2.43 9.72
C GLY A 226 -5.35 3.48 10.67
N TYR A 227 -6.01 3.01 11.71
CA TYR A 227 -6.93 3.83 12.52
C TYR A 227 -6.48 3.96 13.98
N THR A 228 -5.49 3.17 14.40
CA THR A 228 -4.67 3.43 15.59
C THR A 228 -3.39 4.17 15.19
N LYS A 229 -3.47 5.51 15.10
CA LYS A 229 -2.49 6.39 14.43
C LYS A 229 -1.05 6.21 14.92
N GLU A 230 -0.87 6.01 16.21
CA GLU A 230 0.42 5.76 16.84
C GLU A 230 1.06 4.45 16.35
N ASN A 231 0.26 3.42 16.06
CA ASN A 231 0.75 2.16 15.48
C ASN A 231 1.02 2.29 13.99
N VAL A 232 0.23 3.08 13.26
CA VAL A 232 0.51 3.43 11.85
C VAL A 232 1.88 4.08 11.74
N ALA A 233 2.16 5.08 12.59
CA ALA A 233 3.45 5.76 12.62
C ALA A 233 4.61 4.81 12.92
N ARG A 234 4.45 3.88 13.87
CA ARG A 234 5.46 2.85 14.18
C ARG A 234 5.67 1.87 13.02
N CYS A 235 4.59 1.45 12.38
CA CYS A 235 4.63 0.47 11.29
C CYS A 235 5.41 0.98 10.10
N TRP A 236 4.97 2.12 9.54
CA TRP A 236 5.60 2.72 8.37
C TRP A 236 7.03 3.20 8.65
N ALA A 237 7.34 3.53 9.91
CA ALA A 237 8.71 3.76 10.38
C ALA A 237 9.58 2.50 10.23
N VAL A 238 9.14 1.38 10.79
CA VAL A 238 9.87 0.09 10.73
C VAL A 238 10.01 -0.40 9.29
N GLU A 239 8.95 -0.34 8.49
CA GLU A 239 8.99 -0.72 7.07
C GLU A 239 9.95 0.16 6.26
N THR A 240 10.02 1.46 6.57
CA THR A 240 11.02 2.36 5.95
C THR A 240 12.44 1.91 6.31
N GLY A 241 12.69 1.48 7.55
CA GLY A 241 13.97 0.88 7.97
C GLY A 241 14.30 -0.39 7.17
N VAL A 242 13.33 -1.28 6.97
CA VAL A 242 13.47 -2.48 6.12
C VAL A 242 13.83 -2.11 4.68
N LEU A 243 13.15 -1.13 4.09
CA LEU A 243 13.42 -0.67 2.74
C LEU A 243 14.83 -0.07 2.61
N LEU A 244 15.31 0.65 3.64
CA LEU A 244 16.66 1.25 3.70
C LEU A 244 17.78 0.26 4.09
N ASP A 245 17.46 -1.01 4.34
CA ASP A 245 18.39 -1.99 4.95
C ASP A 245 19.05 -1.44 6.23
N THR A 246 18.24 -0.77 7.06
CA THR A 246 18.70 -0.10 8.27
C THR A 246 17.85 -0.54 9.45
N GLU A 247 18.48 -1.15 10.46
CA GLU A 247 17.82 -1.48 11.71
C GLU A 247 17.61 -0.20 12.53
N LEU A 248 16.36 0.05 12.93
CA LEU A 248 16.01 1.21 13.73
C LEU A 248 16.15 0.90 15.23
N PRO A 249 16.62 1.86 16.05
CA PRO A 249 16.58 1.71 17.50
C PRO A 249 15.12 1.58 17.98
N ASN A 250 14.89 0.77 19.01
CA ASN A 250 13.53 0.59 19.54
C ASN A 250 12.99 1.83 20.24
N GLU A 251 13.86 2.67 20.79
CA GLU A 251 13.49 3.94 21.42
C GLU A 251 13.08 4.96 20.36
N ILE A 252 11.95 5.63 20.60
CA ILE A 252 11.40 6.68 19.73
C ILE A 252 12.11 8.00 20.06
N PRO A 253 12.85 8.62 19.13
CA PRO A 253 13.44 9.94 19.35
C PRO A 253 12.43 11.01 19.76
N GLU A 254 12.86 11.96 20.60
CA GLU A 254 12.06 13.10 21.04
C GLU A 254 11.52 13.89 19.83
N ASN A 255 10.22 14.24 19.89
CA ASN A 255 9.53 14.92 18.81
C ASN A 255 8.22 15.58 19.28
N GLU A 256 7.63 16.42 18.42
CA GLU A 256 6.41 17.20 18.73
C GLU A 256 5.20 16.32 19.11
N TYR A 257 5.16 15.07 18.67
CA TYR A 257 4.06 14.14 18.89
C TYR A 257 4.46 12.98 19.82
N ILE A 258 5.57 13.09 20.56
CA ILE A 258 6.11 12.00 21.39
C ILE A 258 5.09 11.47 22.41
N GLU A 259 4.21 12.34 22.89
CA GLU A 259 3.16 12.01 23.87
C GLU A 259 2.16 10.95 23.36
N TYR A 260 1.96 10.84 22.03
CA TYR A 260 1.11 9.81 21.43
C TYR A 260 1.69 8.40 21.58
N PHE A 261 2.99 8.28 21.89
CA PHE A 261 3.68 7.00 22.02
C PHE A 261 3.85 6.55 23.48
N ALA A 262 3.30 7.31 24.43
CA ALA A 262 3.26 6.93 25.83
C ALA A 262 2.49 5.60 26.05
N PRO A 263 2.76 4.87 27.15
CA PRO A 263 3.78 5.15 28.16
C PRO A 263 5.17 4.62 27.80
N ASP A 264 5.27 3.79 26.77
CA ASP A 264 6.50 3.02 26.50
C ASP A 264 7.52 3.81 25.69
N TYR A 265 7.06 4.73 24.82
CA TYR A 265 7.92 5.51 23.91
C TYR A 265 8.83 4.62 23.02
N THR A 266 8.30 3.47 22.60
CA THR A 266 9.01 2.50 21.76
C THR A 266 8.33 2.21 20.43
N LEU A 267 9.11 1.81 19.41
CA LEU A 267 8.64 1.33 18.11
C LEU A 267 7.96 -0.04 18.21
N LYS A 268 8.52 -0.95 19.02
CA LYS A 268 7.91 -2.27 19.27
C LYS A 268 6.74 -2.13 20.23
N VAL A 269 5.65 -2.83 19.91
CA VAL A 269 4.44 -2.92 20.73
C VAL A 269 4.30 -4.36 21.22
N SER A 270 3.89 -4.55 22.47
CA SER A 270 3.61 -5.87 23.01
C SER A 270 2.39 -6.49 22.32
N ASN A 271 2.60 -7.66 21.68
CA ASN A 271 1.53 -8.42 21.05
C ASN A 271 0.45 -8.77 22.07
N LEU A 272 -0.81 -8.85 21.62
CA LEU A 272 -1.84 -9.48 22.43
C LEU A 272 -1.57 -10.99 22.48
N ASN A 273 -1.67 -11.59 23.66
CA ASN A 273 -1.77 -13.04 23.85
C ASN A 273 -3.15 -13.56 23.37
N MET A 274 -3.55 -13.15 22.17
CA MET A 274 -4.73 -13.66 21.48
C MET A 274 -4.24 -14.77 20.57
N VAL A 275 -4.43 -16.02 21.02
CA VAL A 275 -4.41 -17.16 20.09
C VAL A 275 -5.70 -17.05 19.29
N PRO A 276 -5.67 -16.91 17.95
CA PRO A 276 -6.89 -16.95 17.16
C PRO A 276 -7.61 -18.27 17.46
N PRO A 277 -8.91 -18.27 17.80
CA PRO A 277 -9.67 -19.51 17.83
C PRO A 277 -9.61 -20.08 16.40
N ASP A 278 -8.97 -21.24 16.25
CA ASP A 278 -8.84 -21.99 15.00
C ASP A 278 -8.13 -21.22 13.86
N PHE A 279 -6.82 -21.04 14.00
CA PHE A 279 -5.96 -20.65 12.88
C PHE A 279 -5.96 -21.74 11.80
N TYR A 280 -6.89 -21.61 10.85
CA TYR A 280 -6.99 -22.44 9.65
C TYR A 280 -6.32 -21.70 8.49
N ILE A 281 -5.10 -22.12 8.14
CA ILE A 281 -4.62 -21.89 6.77
C ILE A 281 -5.32 -22.98 5.95
N PRO A 282 -6.21 -22.63 4.99
CA PRO A 282 -6.77 -23.64 4.12
C PRO A 282 -5.61 -24.41 3.48
N ASP A 283 -5.67 -25.75 3.53
CA ASP A 283 -4.82 -26.57 2.68
C ASP A 283 -5.15 -26.15 1.25
N ILE A 284 -4.21 -25.42 0.62
CA ILE A 284 -4.37 -24.99 -0.76
C ILE A 284 -4.10 -26.24 -1.59
N ASP A 285 -5.17 -26.91 -1.99
CA ASP A 285 -5.10 -27.91 -3.03
C ASP A 285 -4.81 -27.18 -4.35
N GLU A 286 -3.54 -27.19 -4.76
CA GLU A 286 -3.08 -26.54 -6.00
C GLU A 286 -3.79 -27.10 -7.25
N ASP A 287 -4.44 -28.27 -7.14
CA ASP A 287 -5.09 -28.97 -8.24
C ASP A 287 -6.62 -28.74 -8.33
N GLU A 288 -7.31 -28.29 -7.26
CA GLU A 288 -8.79 -28.14 -7.28
C GLU A 288 -9.31 -26.75 -7.70
N LEU A 289 -8.44 -25.75 -7.84
CA LEU A 289 -8.83 -24.36 -8.09
C LEU A 289 -8.22 -23.79 -9.37
N ASP A 290 -8.27 -24.53 -10.48
CA ASP A 290 -8.09 -23.91 -11.80
C ASP A 290 -9.32 -23.01 -12.11
N PRO A 291 -9.18 -21.67 -12.11
CA PRO A 291 -10.28 -20.77 -12.41
C PRO A 291 -10.80 -20.92 -13.86
N ASP A 292 -10.04 -21.55 -14.78
CA ASP A 292 -10.49 -21.80 -16.15
C ASP A 292 -11.58 -22.89 -16.24
N GLU A 293 -11.71 -23.77 -15.24
CA GLU A 293 -12.76 -24.81 -15.25
C GLU A 293 -14.17 -24.30 -14.92
N ARG A 294 -14.32 -23.04 -14.47
CA ARG A 294 -15.63 -22.45 -14.15
C ARG A 294 -16.44 -22.05 -15.40
N VAL A 295 -15.86 -22.10 -16.60
CA VAL A 295 -16.50 -21.65 -17.84
C VAL A 295 -17.49 -22.70 -18.42
N ASP A 296 -17.37 -23.97 -18.02
CA ASP A 296 -18.11 -25.07 -18.67
C ASP A 296 -19.30 -25.65 -17.87
N ARG A 297 -19.63 -25.11 -16.69
CA ARG A 297 -20.81 -25.55 -15.93
C ARG A 297 -21.98 -24.58 -16.12
N LYS A 298 -22.77 -24.82 -17.19
CA LYS A 298 -24.11 -24.25 -17.41
C LYS A 298 -25.19 -24.93 -16.58
#